data_AF-A0A963SRY2-F1
#
_entry.id   AF-A0A963SRY2-F1
#
_cell.length_a   1.000
_cell.length_b   1.000
_cell.length_c   1.000
_cell.angle_alpha   90.00
_cell.angle_beta   90.00
_cell.angle_gamma   90.00
#
_symmetry.space_group_name_H-M   'P 1'
#
loop_
_entity.id
_entity.type
_entity.pdbx_description
1 polymer ?
#
loop_
_entity_poly.entity_id
_entity_poly.type
_entity_poly.pdbx_seq_one_letter_code
_entity_poly.pdbx_strand_id
1 'polypeptide(L)'
;FNLSLDPDTAEQYHDQTLPAEGAKSAHFCSMCGPKFCSMKISQEVREFARLQNQTSDGFVAADEAEKGMEEMSKVYEETGRELYMGAGDREHD
;
A
#
# COMPACT_ATOMS: atom_id res chain seq x y z
N PHE A 1 2.30 -25.03 12.60
CA PHE A 1 2.49 -26.07 13.62
C PHE A 1 3.80 -26.82 13.40
N ASN A 2 4.01 -27.48 12.26
CA ASN A 2 5.16 -28.35 11.93
C ASN A 2 6.60 -27.86 12.20
N LEU A 3 6.82 -26.57 12.45
CA LEU A 3 8.13 -26.03 12.83
C LEU A 3 8.34 -25.94 14.36
N SER A 4 7.32 -26.25 15.18
CA SER A 4 7.46 -26.34 16.63
C SER A 4 8.16 -27.63 17.05
N LEU A 5 8.64 -27.65 18.30
CA LEU A 5 9.22 -28.86 18.91
C LEU A 5 8.21 -30.01 19.01
N ASP A 6 6.95 -29.67 19.25
CA ASP A 6 5.80 -30.57 19.29
C ASP A 6 4.67 -29.99 18.42
N PRO A 7 4.55 -30.42 17.16
CA PRO A 7 3.51 -29.94 16.23
C PRO A 7 2.09 -30.32 16.66
N ASP A 8 1.89 -31.53 17.16
CA ASP A 8 0.58 -32.07 17.49
C ASP A 8 -0.04 -31.29 18.64
N THR A 9 0.73 -31.04 19.71
CA THR A 9 0.25 -30.23 20.83
C THR A 9 -0.07 -28.78 20.41
N ALA A 10 0.77 -28.19 19.54
CA ALA A 10 0.57 -26.83 19.07
C ALA A 10 -0.73 -26.69 18.24
N GLU A 11 -1.04 -27.68 17.41
CA GLU A 11 -2.28 -27.75 16.65
C GLU A 11 -3.50 -27.97 17.56
N GLN A 12 -3.41 -28.91 18.51
CA GLN A 12 -4.50 -29.18 19.45
C GLN A 12 -4.90 -27.93 20.24
N TYR A 13 -3.94 -27.14 20.72
CA TYR A 13 -4.23 -25.91 21.48
C TYR A 13 -4.88 -24.83 20.62
N HIS A 14 -4.50 -24.71 19.35
CA HIS A 14 -5.18 -23.83 18.41
C HIS A 14 -6.63 -24.26 18.19
N ASP A 15 -6.86 -25.54 17.94
CA ASP A 15 -8.14 -26.09 17.52
C ASP A 15 -9.17 -26.20 18.64
N GLN A 16 -8.75 -26.18 19.92
CA GLN A 16 -9.64 -26.10 21.07
C GLN A 16 -10.67 -24.97 20.94
N THR A 17 -10.31 -23.88 20.26
CA THR A 17 -11.16 -22.70 20.09
C THR A 17 -11.50 -22.40 18.64
N LEU A 18 -10.72 -22.90 17.69
CA LEU A 18 -10.88 -22.67 16.26
C LEU A 18 -10.69 -23.97 15.45
N PRO A 19 -11.62 -24.95 15.55
CA PRO A 19 -11.45 -26.28 14.97
C PRO A 19 -11.69 -26.35 13.45
N ALA A 20 -12.24 -25.30 12.84
CA ALA A 20 -12.52 -25.30 11.42
C ALA A 20 -11.22 -25.23 10.61
N GLU A 21 -11.09 -26.05 9.56
CA GLU A 21 -9.93 -26.05 8.65
C GLU A 21 -9.57 -24.64 8.13
N GLY A 22 -10.58 -23.83 7.82
CA GLY A 22 -10.38 -22.45 7.37
C GLY A 22 -9.65 -21.56 8.39
N ALA A 23 -9.71 -21.88 9.69
CA ALA A 23 -9.00 -21.14 10.72
C ALA A 23 -7.47 -21.33 10.65
N LYS A 24 -6.98 -22.48 10.13
CA LYS A 24 -5.53 -22.68 9.93
C LYS A 24 -4.95 -21.75 8.88
N SER A 25 -5.78 -21.29 7.95
CA SER A 25 -5.43 -20.28 6.95
C SER A 25 -5.82 -18.85 7.34
N ALA A 26 -6.49 -18.65 8.47
CA ALA A 26 -6.98 -17.35 8.87
C ALA A 26 -5.84 -16.45 9.39
N HIS A 27 -5.92 -15.16 9.06
CA HIS A 27 -4.98 -14.14 9.54
C HIS A 27 -5.30 -13.67 10.98
N PHE A 28 -5.68 -14.59 11.87
CA PHE A 28 -5.84 -14.33 13.30
C PHE A 28 -5.85 -15.65 14.08
N CYS A 29 -5.50 -15.57 15.37
CA CYS A 29 -5.74 -16.65 16.33
C CYS A 29 -6.85 -16.26 17.30
N SER A 30 -7.28 -17.22 18.13
CA SER A 30 -8.34 -17.01 19.13
C SER A 30 -8.00 -15.99 20.22
N MET A 31 -6.72 -15.68 20.43
CA MET A 31 -6.31 -14.72 21.47
C MET A 31 -6.73 -13.28 21.16
N CYS A 32 -6.64 -12.85 19.90
CA CYS A 32 -6.90 -11.46 19.51
C CYS A 32 -8.13 -11.31 18.61
N GLY A 33 -8.56 -12.40 17.96
CA GLY A 33 -9.68 -12.38 17.03
C GLY A 33 -9.41 -11.56 15.76
N PRO A 34 -10.41 -11.49 14.85
CA PRO A 34 -10.22 -11.01 13.47
C PRO A 34 -9.97 -9.50 13.34
N LYS A 35 -10.36 -8.71 14.34
CA LYS A 35 -10.27 -7.24 14.32
C LYS A 35 -9.03 -6.68 15.03
N PHE A 36 -8.42 -7.46 15.93
CA PHE A 36 -7.35 -6.95 16.80
C PHE A 36 -6.05 -7.77 16.72
N CYS A 37 -5.91 -8.65 15.73
CA CYS A 37 -4.66 -9.36 15.50
C CYS A 37 -3.57 -8.38 15.05
N SER A 38 -2.56 -8.16 15.89
CA SER A 38 -1.45 -7.24 15.65
C SER A 38 -0.68 -7.54 14.35
N MET A 39 -0.47 -8.82 14.04
CA MET A 39 0.21 -9.25 12.82
C MET A 39 -0.58 -8.87 11.56
N LYS A 40 -1.89 -9.11 11.56
CA LYS A 40 -2.78 -8.75 10.43
C LYS A 40 -2.81 -7.23 10.22
N ILE A 41 -3.01 -6.47 11.29
CA ILE A 41 -3.03 -5.00 11.22
C ILE A 41 -1.69 -4.47 10.68
N SER A 42 -0.57 -5.05 11.13
CA SER A 42 0.76 -4.67 10.62
C SER A 42 0.92 -4.98 9.13
N GLN A 43 0.38 -6.11 8.65
CA GLN A 43 0.39 -6.44 7.22
C GLN A 43 -0.46 -5.44 6.42
N GLU A 44 -1.66 -5.11 6.89
CA GLU A 44 -2.54 -4.13 6.23
C GLU A 44 -1.91 -2.74 6.16
N VAL A 45 -1.25 -2.27 7.23
CA VAL A 45 -0.53 -0.99 7.24
C VAL A 45 0.64 -0.99 6.25
N ARG A 46 1.42 -2.09 6.20
CA ARG A 46 2.53 -2.22 5.24
C ARG A 46 2.03 -2.23 3.81
N GLU A 47 0.94 -2.94 3.53
CA GLU A 47 0.34 -2.99 2.19
C GLU A 47 -0.21 -1.62 1.79
N PHE A 48 -0.91 -0.94 2.69
CA PHE A 48 -1.35 0.43 2.47
C PHE A 48 -0.17 1.36 2.16
N ALA A 49 0.89 1.31 2.96
CA ALA A 49 2.10 2.10 2.71
C ALA A 49 2.77 1.74 1.39
N ARG A 50 2.77 0.47 1.00
CA ARG A 50 3.30 0.02 -0.30
C ARG A 50 2.51 0.63 -1.44
N LEU A 51 1.18 0.61 -1.38
CA LEU A 51 0.28 1.16 -2.39
C LEU A 51 0.35 2.69 -2.48
N GLN A 52 0.44 3.38 -1.34
CA GLN A 52 0.56 4.84 -1.31
C GLN A 52 1.91 5.33 -1.83
N ASN A 53 2.99 4.58 -1.61
CA ASN A 53 4.34 4.94 -2.03
C ASN A 53 4.77 4.24 -3.33
N GLN A 54 3.82 3.80 -4.17
CA GLN A 54 4.19 3.23 -5.47
C GLN A 54 4.75 4.31 -6.38
N THR A 55 5.86 4.00 -7.05
CA THR A 55 6.39 4.84 -8.12
C THR A 55 5.40 4.84 -9.28
N SER A 56 5.42 5.91 -10.08
CA SER A 56 4.58 6.06 -11.27
C SER A 56 4.73 4.88 -12.26
N ASP A 57 5.87 4.19 -12.22
CA ASP A 57 6.18 3.03 -13.06
C ASP A 57 5.18 1.87 -12.91
N GLY A 58 4.46 1.80 -11.79
CA GLY A 58 3.47 0.75 -11.52
C GLY A 58 2.11 0.95 -12.21
N PHE A 59 1.89 2.09 -12.87
CA PHE A 59 0.60 2.44 -13.46
C PHE A 59 0.57 2.13 -14.97
N VAL A 60 -0.58 1.67 -15.48
CA VAL A 60 -0.76 1.27 -16.89
C VAL A 60 -0.43 2.39 -17.88
N ALA A 61 -0.52 3.65 -17.45
CA ALA A 61 -0.27 4.83 -18.26
C ALA A 61 1.02 5.57 -17.85
N ALA A 62 1.99 4.88 -17.25
CA ALA A 62 3.24 5.49 -16.79
C ALA A 62 3.98 6.19 -17.94
N ASP A 63 4.11 5.51 -19.08
CA ASP A 63 4.83 6.02 -20.26
C ASP A 63 4.11 7.23 -20.89
N GLU A 64 2.77 7.22 -20.98
CA GLU A 64 2.00 8.37 -21.45
C GLU A 64 2.05 9.54 -20.48
N ALA A 65 2.03 9.27 -19.17
CA ALA A 65 2.15 10.31 -18.15
C ALA A 65 3.53 10.97 -18.19
N GLU A 66 4.61 10.21 -18.37
CA GLU A 66 5.97 10.74 -18.51
C GLU A 66 6.09 11.68 -19.71
N LYS A 67 5.60 11.26 -20.89
CA LYS A 67 5.58 12.11 -22.08
C LYS A 67 4.76 13.39 -21.88
N GLY A 68 3.58 13.28 -21.25
CA GLY A 68 2.77 14.45 -20.93
C GLY A 68 3.48 15.41 -19.97
N MET A 69 4.20 14.89 -18.98
CA MET A 69 5.01 15.71 -18.06
C MET A 69 6.18 16.40 -18.79
N GLU A 70 6.87 15.71 -19.70
CA GLU A 70 7.94 16.31 -20.51
C GLU A 70 7.39 17.45 -21.39
N GLU A 71 6.23 17.27 -22.02
CA GLU A 71 5.57 18.31 -22.82
C GLU A 71 5.22 19.53 -21.96
N MET A 72 4.61 19.33 -20.78
CA MET A 72 4.28 20.44 -19.88
C MET A 72 5.53 21.14 -19.32
N SER A 73 6.61 20.39 -19.08
CA SER A 73 7.90 20.97 -18.68
C SER A 73 8.44 21.92 -19.76
N LYS A 74 8.34 21.55 -21.04
CA LYS A 74 8.73 22.43 -22.16
C LYS A 74 7.87 23.68 -22.21
N VAL A 75 6.55 23.53 -22.07
CA VAL A 75 5.61 24.68 -22.04
C VAL A 75 5.96 25.62 -20.88
N TYR A 76 6.29 25.10 -19.70
CA TYR A 76 6.69 25.91 -18.55
C TYR A 76 8.00 26.68 -18.81
N GLU A 77 8.98 26.06 -19.47
CA GLU A 77 10.21 26.76 -19.87
C GLU A 77 9.98 27.83 -20.94
N GLU A 78 9.17 27.53 -21.96
CA GLU A 78 8.83 28.45 -23.04
C GLU A 78 8.03 29.65 -22.55
N THR A 79 7.20 29.47 -21.51
CA THR A 79 6.43 30.53 -20.87
C THR A 79 7.20 31.28 -19.78
N GLY A 80 8.53 31.14 -19.76
CA GLY A 80 9.39 31.92 -18.86
C GLY A 80 9.35 31.47 -17.41
N ARG A 81 8.91 30.23 -17.15
CA ARG A 81 8.74 29.64 -15.81
C ARG A 81 7.64 30.32 -14.98
N GLU A 82 6.64 30.85 -15.65
CA GLU A 82 5.46 31.42 -15.00
C GLU A 82 4.42 30.36 -14.67
N LEU A 83 3.91 30.39 -13.44
CA LEU A 83 2.81 29.52 -13.01
C LEU A 83 1.46 29.97 -13.58
N TYR A 84 1.28 31.26 -13.85
CA TYR A 84 0.01 31.86 -14.27
C TYR A 84 0.09 32.43 -15.68
N MET A 85 -0.03 31.56 -16.69
CA MET A 85 -0.01 31.95 -18.09
C MET A 85 -1.19 32.88 -18.45
N GLY A 86 -0.90 34.03 -19.07
CA GLY A 86 -1.91 34.97 -19.58
C GLY A 86 -2.47 35.98 -18.56
N ALA A 87 -1.99 35.95 -17.32
CA ALA A 87 -2.27 36.97 -16.32
C ALA A 87 -1.28 38.13 -16.46
N GLY A 88 -1.38 38.90 -17.55
CA GLY A 88 -0.50 40.06 -17.78
C GLY A 88 -0.38 40.95 -16.55
N ASP A 89 0.86 41.34 -16.23
CA ASP A 89 1.27 42.29 -15.19
C ASP A 89 0.56 42.17 -13.82
N ARG A 90 0.23 40.97 -13.36
CA ARG A 90 -0.01 40.76 -11.93
C ARG A 90 1.33 40.46 -11.27
N GLU A 91 1.97 41.54 -10.81
CA GLU A 91 3.18 41.50 -9.99
C GLU A 91 3.10 40.38 -8.95
N HIS A 92 4.23 39.71 -8.82
CA HIS A 92 4.53 38.63 -7.89
C HIS A 92 4.09 38.98 -6.45
N ASP A 93 2.89 38.58 -6.04
CA ASP A 93 2.47 38.53 -4.63
C ASP A 93 2.93 37.21 -3.98
#